data_AF-A0A0D0N6J8-F1
#
_entry.id   AF-A0A0D0N6J8-F1
#
_cell.length_a   1.000
_cell.length_b   1.000
_cell.length_c   1.000
_cell.angle_alpha   90.00
_cell.angle_beta   90.00
_cell.angle_gamma   90.00
#
_symmetry.space_group_name_H-M   'P 1'
#
loop_
_entity.id
_entity.type
_entity.pdbx_description
1 polymer ?
#
loop_
_entity_poly.entity_id
_entity_poly.type
_entity_poly.pdbx_seq_one_letter_code
_entity_poly.pdbx_strand_id
1 'polypeptide(L)'
;MEHLSACENREKATLQFARFGLLQFLLAEQRRLSYDKEKGRPFNPLHLTEVERHLQGAFADFRANTKDGSVKWVSSWCRKTTADLANGSSDPMRPHQYQILYKVWSEQAHAAPGALIKEIFRDDDAEDWVEQAVAENESWSKDTICFAIMFFLRLWMELPNVKNSPDRIQGWLAELNRHYYAPALSPSAAAAGRN
;
A
#
# COMPACT_ATOMS: atom_id res chain seq x y z
N MET A 1 11.20 -1.97 -5.27
CA MET A 1 12.44 -2.00 -4.46
C MET A 1 13.59 -2.48 -5.32
N GLU A 2 13.52 -3.69 -5.83
CA GLU A 2 14.59 -4.29 -6.64
C GLU A 2 14.90 -3.49 -7.93
N HIS A 3 13.89 -2.84 -8.51
CA HIS A 3 14.13 -2.00 -9.68
C HIS A 3 15.08 -0.81 -9.40
N LEU A 4 15.06 -0.21 -8.20
CA LEU A 4 16.00 0.86 -7.84
C LEU A 4 17.43 0.34 -7.76
N SER A 5 17.62 -0.83 -7.15
CA SER A 5 18.93 -1.46 -7.00
C SER A 5 19.48 -2.00 -8.32
N ALA A 6 18.61 -2.26 -9.30
CA ALA A 6 18.98 -2.70 -10.65
C ALA A 6 19.28 -1.55 -11.64
N CYS A 7 19.10 -0.28 -11.25
CA CYS A 7 19.42 0.85 -12.12
C CYS A 7 20.93 1.13 -12.18
N GLU A 8 21.48 1.29 -13.39
CA GLU A 8 22.90 1.65 -13.60
C GLU A 8 23.31 2.94 -12.85
N ASN A 9 22.44 3.96 -12.89
CA ASN A 9 22.62 5.18 -12.11
C ASN A 9 21.61 5.24 -10.97
N ARG A 10 21.99 4.64 -9.83
CA ARG A 10 21.15 4.54 -8.63
C ARG A 10 20.78 5.92 -8.08
N GLU A 11 21.69 6.88 -8.05
CA GLU A 11 21.44 8.21 -7.51
C GLU A 11 20.33 8.94 -8.28
N LYS A 12 20.41 8.93 -9.61
CA LYS A 12 19.37 9.50 -10.48
C LYS A 12 18.03 8.80 -10.28
N ALA A 13 18.03 7.47 -10.16
CA ALA A 13 16.81 6.70 -9.93
C ALA A 13 16.19 7.01 -8.54
N THR A 14 17.01 7.14 -7.50
CA THR A 14 16.57 7.56 -6.16
C THR A 14 15.96 8.96 -6.20
N LEU A 15 16.58 9.91 -6.92
CA LEU A 15 16.02 11.25 -7.07
C LEU A 15 14.67 11.24 -7.81
N GLN A 16 14.55 10.47 -8.90
CA GLN A 16 13.28 10.30 -9.61
C GLN A 16 12.21 9.67 -8.72
N PHE A 17 12.56 8.64 -7.95
CA PHE A 17 11.66 8.00 -6.99
C PHE A 17 11.17 9.01 -5.93
N ALA A 18 12.07 9.80 -5.35
CA ALA A 18 11.72 10.82 -4.36
C ALA A 18 10.83 11.92 -4.97
N ARG A 19 11.15 12.41 -6.16
CA ARG A 19 10.32 13.40 -6.89
C ARG A 19 8.92 12.84 -7.18
N PHE A 20 8.81 11.58 -7.58
CA PHE A 20 7.52 10.94 -7.80
C PHE A 20 6.74 10.75 -6.49
N GLY A 21 7.42 10.44 -5.38
CA GLY A 21 6.80 10.42 -4.05
C GLY A 21 6.19 11.77 -3.67
N LEU A 22 6.91 12.86 -3.91
CA LEU A 22 6.40 14.22 -3.69
C LEU A 22 5.19 14.55 -4.60
N LEU A 23 5.23 14.13 -5.87
CA LEU A 23 4.09 14.24 -6.77
C LEU A 23 2.85 13.53 -6.21
N GLN A 24 3.00 12.26 -5.78
CA GLN A 24 1.89 11.49 -5.21
C GLN A 24 1.32 12.14 -3.95
N PHE A 25 2.19 12.67 -3.08
CA PHE A 25 1.78 13.44 -1.90
C PHE A 25 0.93 14.65 -2.28
N LEU A 26 1.40 15.48 -3.22
CA LEU A 26 0.67 16.68 -3.65
C LEU A 26 -0.64 16.35 -4.36
N LEU A 27 -0.69 15.27 -5.16
CA LEU A 27 -1.93 14.79 -5.77
C LEU A 27 -2.95 14.31 -4.73
N ALA A 28 -2.49 13.61 -3.68
CA ALA A 28 -3.35 13.19 -2.58
C ALA A 28 -3.89 14.40 -1.82
N GLU A 29 -3.04 15.38 -1.53
CA GLU A 29 -3.43 16.61 -0.84
C GLU A 29 -4.41 17.45 -1.65
N GLN A 30 -4.20 17.57 -2.97
CA GLN A 30 -5.16 18.20 -3.88
C GLN A 30 -6.53 17.50 -3.81
N ARG A 31 -6.57 16.17 -3.93
CA ARG A 31 -7.83 15.39 -3.86
C ARG A 31 -8.54 15.59 -2.53
N ARG A 32 -7.80 15.58 -1.42
CA ARG A 32 -8.35 15.81 -0.08
C ARG A 32 -9.01 17.19 0.02
N LEU A 33 -8.29 18.25 -0.37
CA LEU A 33 -8.80 19.62 -0.32
C LEU A 33 -9.99 19.83 -1.25
N SER A 34 -9.96 19.27 -2.46
CA SER A 34 -11.10 19.32 -3.38
C SER A 34 -12.32 18.59 -2.83
N TYR A 35 -12.13 17.42 -2.21
CA TYR A 35 -13.21 16.71 -1.54
C TYR A 35 -13.83 17.52 -0.39
N ASP A 36 -12.98 18.11 0.46
CA ASP A 36 -13.45 18.96 1.57
C ASP A 36 -14.23 20.18 1.05
N LYS A 37 -13.74 20.84 -0.02
CA LYS A 37 -14.43 21.92 -0.73
C LYS A 37 -15.80 21.47 -1.24
N GLU A 38 -15.88 20.35 -1.94
CA GLU A 38 -17.14 19.81 -2.50
C GLU A 38 -18.15 19.42 -1.41
N LYS A 39 -17.67 18.95 -0.25
CA LYS A 39 -18.51 18.62 0.90
C LYS A 39 -18.86 19.83 1.77
N GLY A 40 -18.42 21.04 1.42
CA GLY A 40 -18.64 22.24 2.21
C GLY A 40 -17.93 22.23 3.57
N ARG A 41 -16.90 21.40 3.73
CA ARG A 41 -16.07 21.34 4.94
C ARG A 41 -15.07 22.50 4.94
N PRO A 42 -14.62 22.96 6.12
CA PRO A 42 -13.55 23.96 6.18
C PRO A 42 -12.29 23.48 5.45
N PHE A 43 -11.80 24.29 4.51
CA PHE A 43 -10.56 24.04 3.79
C PHE A 43 -9.82 25.37 3.54
N ASN A 44 -8.52 25.30 3.26
CA ASN A 44 -7.71 26.48 2.95
C ASN A 44 -7.60 26.65 1.42
N PRO A 45 -8.24 27.67 0.80
CA PRO A 45 -8.21 27.88 -0.65
C PRO A 45 -6.84 28.33 -1.18
N LEU A 46 -6.04 29.02 -0.36
CA LEU A 46 -4.68 29.40 -0.74
C LEU A 46 -3.80 28.17 -0.84
N HIS A 47 -3.90 27.25 0.13
CA HIS A 47 -3.16 25.98 0.11
C HIS A 47 -3.50 25.13 -1.12
N LEU A 48 -4.79 25.01 -1.46
CA LEU A 48 -5.20 24.32 -2.69
C LEU A 48 -4.58 24.94 -3.95
N THR A 49 -4.60 26.27 -4.04
CA THR A 49 -4.01 27.02 -5.16
C THR A 49 -2.49 26.80 -5.25
N GLU A 50 -1.80 26.78 -4.10
CA GLU A 50 -0.37 26.51 -4.04
C GLU A 50 -0.04 25.09 -4.49
N VAL A 51 -0.79 24.09 -4.03
CA VAL A 51 -0.63 22.69 -4.44
C VAL A 51 -0.81 22.56 -5.96
N GLU A 52 -1.85 23.18 -6.52
CA GLU A 52 -2.13 23.18 -7.95
C GLU A 52 -0.99 23.82 -8.77
N ARG A 53 -0.48 24.97 -8.31
CA ARG A 53 0.65 25.65 -8.94
C ARG A 53 1.91 24.77 -8.95
N HIS A 54 2.21 24.07 -7.85
CA HIS A 54 3.35 23.16 -7.79
C HIS A 54 3.19 21.97 -8.75
N LEU A 55 1.99 21.37 -8.80
CA LEU A 55 1.66 20.30 -9.74
C LEU A 55 1.82 20.75 -11.20
N GLN A 56 1.51 22.01 -11.53
CA GLN A 56 1.67 22.55 -12.87
C GLN A 56 3.13 22.80 -13.29
N GLY A 57 4.04 23.08 -12.35
CA GLY A 57 5.43 23.47 -12.69
C GLY A 57 6.49 22.40 -12.46
N ALA A 58 6.41 21.65 -11.36
CA ALA A 58 7.58 20.92 -10.83
C ALA A 58 7.78 19.51 -11.39
N PHE A 59 6.75 18.92 -12.03
CA PHE A 59 6.68 17.48 -12.34
C PHE A 59 6.47 17.16 -13.82
N ALA A 60 6.94 18.01 -14.73
CA ALA A 60 6.76 17.81 -16.18
C ALA A 60 7.24 16.42 -16.66
N ASP A 61 8.28 15.86 -16.01
CA ASP A 61 8.85 14.53 -16.25
C ASP A 61 7.87 13.36 -16.02
N PHE A 62 6.83 13.57 -15.21
CA PHE A 62 5.82 12.56 -14.88
C PHE A 62 4.48 12.75 -15.61
N ARG A 63 4.43 13.65 -16.59
CA ARG A 63 3.26 13.76 -17.46
C ARG A 63 3.24 12.61 -18.47
N ALA A 64 2.05 12.07 -18.70
CA ALA A 64 1.75 11.17 -19.79
C ALA A 64 1.31 12.00 -21.00
N ASN A 65 1.75 11.58 -22.18
CA ASN A 65 1.33 12.22 -23.43
C ASN A 65 -0.13 11.83 -23.69
N THR A 66 -1.02 12.81 -23.67
CA THR A 66 -2.43 12.64 -24.02
C THR A 66 -2.67 13.27 -25.39
N LYS A 67 -3.60 12.71 -26.15
CA LYS A 67 -3.94 13.23 -27.49
C LYS A 67 -4.82 14.49 -27.44
N ASP A 68 -5.50 14.71 -26.32
CA ASP A 68 -6.47 15.79 -26.10
C ASP A 68 -5.87 17.01 -25.37
N GLY A 69 -4.57 16.97 -25.04
CA GLY A 69 -3.91 18.02 -24.28
C GLY A 69 -4.24 18.02 -22.78
N SER A 70 -5.00 17.03 -22.29
CA SER A 70 -5.29 16.89 -20.86
C SER A 70 -4.04 16.47 -20.08
N VAL A 71 -3.86 16.99 -18.87
CA VAL A 71 -2.73 16.57 -18.03
C VAL A 71 -3.09 15.23 -17.37
N LYS A 72 -2.49 14.15 -17.86
CA LYS A 72 -2.52 12.85 -17.18
C LYS A 72 -1.17 12.57 -16.54
N TRP A 73 -1.18 12.10 -15.31
CA TRP A 73 0.05 11.69 -14.60
C TRP A 73 0.35 10.22 -14.88
N VAL A 74 1.64 9.88 -14.99
CA VAL A 74 2.06 8.47 -15.05
C VAL A 74 1.71 7.78 -13.72
N SER A 75 1.36 6.50 -13.79
CA SER A 75 0.97 5.70 -12.63
C SER A 75 2.16 5.24 -11.76
N SER A 76 3.39 5.32 -12.28
CA SER A 76 4.60 4.95 -11.54
C SER A 76 5.80 5.77 -11.98
N TRP A 77 6.76 5.95 -11.07
CA TRP A 77 8.01 6.68 -11.29
C TRP A 77 8.87 6.09 -12.42
N CYS A 78 8.79 4.77 -12.63
CA CYS A 78 9.56 4.03 -13.64
C CYS A 78 8.72 3.61 -14.86
N ARG A 79 7.46 4.06 -14.95
CA ARG A 79 6.52 3.75 -16.05
C ARG A 79 6.22 2.24 -16.22
N LYS A 80 6.55 1.43 -15.21
CA LYS A 80 6.18 0.02 -15.09
C LYS A 80 4.96 -0.12 -14.18
N THR A 81 4.06 -1.05 -14.46
CA THR A 81 2.97 -1.36 -13.54
C THR A 81 3.51 -2.05 -12.29
N THR A 82 2.76 -2.05 -11.19
CA THR A 82 3.15 -2.80 -9.98
C THR A 82 3.27 -4.29 -10.27
N ALA A 83 2.43 -4.82 -11.17
CA ALA A 83 2.53 -6.20 -11.66
C ALA A 83 3.86 -6.46 -12.40
N ASP A 84 4.28 -5.54 -13.30
CA ASP A 84 5.57 -5.66 -13.99
C ASP A 84 6.74 -5.66 -13.01
N LEU A 85 6.67 -4.84 -11.96
CA LEU A 85 7.68 -4.78 -10.91
C LEU A 85 7.70 -6.04 -10.05
N ALA A 86 6.54 -6.65 -9.79
CA ALA A 86 6.45 -7.90 -9.04
C ALA A 86 6.98 -9.09 -9.85
N ASN A 87 6.65 -9.15 -11.14
CA ASN A 87 7.11 -10.21 -12.06
C ASN A 87 8.61 -10.09 -12.38
N GLY A 88 9.15 -8.88 -12.41
CA GLY A 88 10.59 -8.65 -12.58
C GLY A 88 11.41 -8.82 -11.30
N SER A 89 10.82 -9.35 -10.23
CA SER A 89 11.46 -9.50 -8.94
C SER A 89 12.40 -10.71 -8.90
N SER A 90 13.50 -10.62 -8.15
CA SER A 90 14.37 -11.78 -7.85
C SER A 90 13.77 -12.72 -6.80
N ASP A 91 12.76 -12.28 -6.06
CA ASP A 91 12.03 -13.10 -5.11
C ASP A 91 10.85 -13.81 -5.82
N PRO A 92 10.86 -15.15 -5.95
CA PRO A 92 9.83 -15.89 -6.67
C PRO A 92 8.44 -15.77 -6.00
N MET A 93 8.36 -15.39 -4.72
CA MET A 93 7.09 -15.18 -4.03
C MET A 93 6.47 -13.81 -4.30
N ARG A 94 7.21 -12.87 -4.91
CA ARG A 94 6.74 -11.50 -5.11
C ARG A 94 5.47 -11.38 -5.95
N PRO A 95 5.31 -12.10 -7.08
CA PRO A 95 4.07 -12.04 -7.85
C PRO A 95 2.86 -12.49 -7.04
N HIS A 96 3.00 -13.54 -6.25
CA HIS A 96 1.95 -14.07 -5.38
C HIS A 96 1.57 -13.07 -4.28
N GLN A 97 2.56 -12.49 -3.60
CA GLN A 97 2.33 -11.46 -2.58
C GLN A 97 1.60 -10.24 -3.16
N TYR A 98 1.99 -9.79 -4.37
CA TYR A 98 1.31 -8.70 -5.06
C TYR A 98 -0.14 -9.05 -5.39
N GLN A 99 -0.39 -10.25 -5.91
CA GLN A 99 -1.74 -10.68 -6.26
C GLN A 99 -2.67 -10.73 -5.04
N ILE A 100 -2.17 -11.23 -3.89
CA ILE A 100 -2.92 -11.25 -2.63
C ILE A 100 -3.32 -9.82 -2.22
N LEU A 101 -2.35 -8.91 -2.15
CA LEU A 101 -2.60 -7.53 -1.73
C LEU A 101 -3.51 -6.78 -2.70
N TYR A 102 -3.25 -6.90 -4.01
CA TYR A 102 -4.02 -6.22 -5.03
C TYR A 102 -5.47 -6.68 -5.05
N LYS A 103 -5.72 -8.00 -4.97
CA LYS A 103 -7.08 -8.55 -4.97
C LYS A 103 -7.88 -8.02 -3.79
N VAL A 104 -7.33 -8.09 -2.57
CA VAL A 104 -8.03 -7.65 -1.35
C VAL A 104 -8.39 -6.17 -1.44
N TRP A 105 -7.41 -5.31 -1.72
CA TRP A 105 -7.66 -3.87 -1.81
C TRP A 105 -8.58 -3.50 -2.97
N SER A 106 -8.47 -4.17 -4.11
CA SER A 106 -9.36 -3.95 -5.25
C SER A 106 -10.80 -4.34 -4.92
N GLU A 107 -11.02 -5.49 -4.28
CA GLU A 107 -12.37 -5.92 -3.89
C GLU A 107 -12.99 -4.96 -2.89
N GLN A 108 -12.23 -4.51 -1.89
CA GLN A 108 -12.70 -3.51 -0.91
C GLN A 108 -12.98 -2.16 -1.56
N ALA A 109 -12.05 -1.63 -2.37
CA ALA A 109 -12.16 -0.29 -2.96
C ALA A 109 -13.31 -0.19 -3.97
N HIS A 110 -13.64 -1.28 -4.66
CA HIS A 110 -14.72 -1.34 -5.64
C HIS A 110 -16.02 -1.91 -5.08
N ALA A 111 -16.09 -2.22 -3.78
CA ALA A 111 -17.20 -2.93 -3.16
C ALA A 111 -17.61 -4.17 -4.00
N ALA A 112 -16.61 -4.90 -4.49
CA ALA A 112 -16.82 -6.01 -5.41
C ALA A 112 -17.66 -7.09 -4.71
N PRO A 113 -18.60 -7.74 -5.43
CA PRO A 113 -19.47 -8.74 -4.82
C PRO A 113 -18.72 -9.90 -4.15
N GLY A 114 -17.49 -10.23 -4.55
CA GLY A 114 -16.71 -11.32 -3.94
C GLY A 114 -16.50 -11.13 -2.43
N ALA A 115 -16.10 -9.93 -2.01
CA ALA A 115 -15.92 -9.58 -0.60
C ALA A 115 -17.24 -9.57 0.17
N LEU A 116 -18.37 -9.33 -0.51
CA LEU A 116 -19.69 -9.32 0.11
C LEU A 116 -20.33 -10.72 0.14
N ILE A 117 -20.21 -11.49 -0.94
CA ILE A 117 -20.81 -12.83 -1.12
C ILE A 117 -20.18 -13.82 -0.15
N LYS A 118 -18.85 -13.78 0.03
CA LYS A 118 -18.17 -14.63 1.01
C LYS A 118 -18.70 -14.40 2.43
N GLU A 119 -19.13 -13.18 2.73
CA GLU A 119 -19.67 -12.82 4.05
C GLU A 119 -21.19 -12.99 4.16
N ILE A 120 -21.95 -12.84 3.07
CA ILE A 120 -23.40 -13.03 3.07
C ILE A 120 -23.80 -14.51 2.99
N PHE A 121 -23.04 -15.34 2.26
CA PHE A 121 -23.37 -16.75 1.98
C PHE A 121 -22.37 -17.70 2.62
N ARG A 122 -22.07 -17.52 3.92
CA ARG A 122 -21.36 -18.55 4.68
C ARG A 122 -22.32 -19.74 4.89
N ASP A 123 -21.86 -20.95 4.58
CA ASP A 123 -22.63 -22.21 4.72
C ASP A 123 -22.86 -22.62 6.19
N ASP A 124 -22.38 -21.82 7.15
CA ASP A 124 -22.43 -22.14 8.56
C ASP A 124 -23.64 -21.42 9.21
N ASP A 125 -24.66 -22.19 9.59
CA ASP A 125 -25.77 -21.76 10.48
C ASP A 125 -25.28 -21.45 11.93
N ALA A 126 -23.99 -21.12 12.11
CA ALA A 126 -23.39 -20.87 13.41
C ALA A 126 -23.86 -19.51 13.96
N GLU A 127 -24.36 -19.50 15.21
CA GLU A 127 -24.83 -18.27 15.87
C GLU A 127 -23.77 -17.15 15.93
N ASP A 128 -22.48 -17.50 15.86
CA ASP A 128 -21.33 -16.57 15.97
C ASP A 128 -20.61 -16.30 14.63
N TRP A 129 -21.26 -16.54 13.48
CA TRP A 129 -20.59 -16.42 12.18
C TRP A 129 -20.07 -15.01 11.89
N VAL A 130 -20.75 -13.97 12.40
CA VAL A 130 -20.34 -12.57 12.24
C VAL A 130 -19.05 -12.29 12.99
N GLU A 131 -18.96 -12.75 14.24
CA GLU A 131 -17.78 -12.62 15.09
C GLU A 131 -16.59 -13.37 14.49
N GLN A 132 -16.82 -14.56 13.92
CA GLN A 132 -15.80 -15.33 13.20
C GLN A 132 -15.33 -14.61 11.94
N ALA A 133 -16.26 -14.08 11.13
CA ALA A 133 -15.94 -13.27 9.95
C ALA A 133 -15.11 -12.04 10.30
N VAL A 134 -15.48 -11.33 11.37
CA VAL A 134 -14.72 -10.17 11.87
C VAL A 134 -13.33 -10.59 12.33
N ALA A 135 -13.19 -11.68 13.07
CA ALA A 135 -11.90 -12.18 13.56
C ALA A 135 -10.98 -12.63 12.41
N GLU A 136 -11.52 -13.33 11.41
CA GLU A 136 -10.79 -13.72 10.20
C GLU A 136 -10.33 -12.51 9.40
N ASN A 137 -11.23 -11.54 9.18
CA ASN A 137 -10.90 -10.30 8.49
C ASN A 137 -9.86 -9.48 9.27
N GLU A 138 -9.90 -9.48 10.60
CA GLU A 138 -8.89 -8.84 11.45
C GLU A 138 -7.52 -9.51 11.27
N SER A 139 -7.47 -10.85 11.23
CA SER A 139 -6.24 -11.60 10.95
C SER A 139 -5.67 -11.27 9.57
N TRP A 140 -6.51 -11.26 8.53
CA TRP A 140 -6.10 -10.89 7.17
C TRP A 140 -5.64 -9.44 7.06
N SER A 141 -6.30 -8.53 7.76
CA SER A 141 -5.92 -7.12 7.83
C SER A 141 -4.57 -6.96 8.52
N LYS A 142 -4.31 -7.71 9.60
CA LYS A 142 -3.00 -7.75 10.28
C LYS A 142 -1.90 -8.19 9.32
N ASP A 143 -2.10 -9.26 8.56
CA ASP A 143 -1.11 -9.75 7.58
C ASP A 143 -0.82 -8.70 6.51
N THR A 144 -1.88 -8.09 5.97
CA THR A 144 -1.79 -7.03 4.95
C THR A 144 -0.98 -5.82 5.47
N ILE A 145 -1.26 -5.38 6.70
CA ILE A 145 -0.52 -4.29 7.35
C ILE A 145 0.94 -4.69 7.60
N CYS A 146 1.18 -5.92 8.08
CA CYS A 146 2.53 -6.43 8.30
C CYS A 146 3.35 -6.44 7.00
N PHE A 147 2.78 -6.94 5.90
CA PHE A 147 3.44 -6.93 4.60
C PHE A 147 3.75 -5.50 4.12
N ALA A 148 2.78 -4.58 4.26
CA ALA A 148 2.99 -3.19 3.90
C ALA A 148 4.18 -2.58 4.68
N ILE A 149 4.20 -2.74 6.00
CA ILE A 149 5.29 -2.25 6.86
C ILE A 149 6.62 -2.90 6.48
N MET A 150 6.66 -4.23 6.32
CA MET A 150 7.88 -4.95 5.93
C MET A 150 8.43 -4.44 4.60
N PHE A 151 7.57 -4.18 3.60
CA PHE A 151 8.01 -3.62 2.33
C PHE A 151 8.54 -2.19 2.46
N PHE A 152 7.92 -1.34 3.29
CA PHE A 152 8.46 -0.01 3.58
C PHE A 152 9.82 -0.07 4.28
N LEU A 153 9.98 -0.93 5.28
CA LEU A 153 11.25 -1.10 6.00
C LEU A 153 12.38 -1.62 5.09
N ARG A 154 12.07 -2.59 4.23
CA ARG A 154 13.02 -3.07 3.22
C ARG A 154 13.39 -1.96 2.22
N LEU A 155 12.44 -1.12 1.81
CA LEU A 155 12.71 0.01 0.93
C LEU A 155 13.62 1.02 1.63
N TRP A 156 13.33 1.31 2.91
CA TRP A 156 14.09 2.25 3.72
C TRP A 156 15.57 1.84 3.79
N MET A 157 15.86 0.55 3.99
CA MET A 157 17.23 0.02 4.00
C MET A 157 17.98 0.22 2.67
N GLU A 158 17.26 0.26 1.55
CA GLU A 158 17.83 0.44 0.21
C GLU A 158 18.07 1.91 -0.16
N LEU A 159 17.66 2.88 0.67
CA LEU A 159 17.86 4.29 0.36
C LEU A 159 19.22 4.78 0.90
N PRO A 160 20.15 5.21 0.03
CA PRO A 160 21.53 5.55 0.43
C PRO A 160 21.63 6.80 1.31
N ASN A 161 20.62 7.66 1.28
CA ASN A 161 20.65 8.98 1.93
C ASN A 161 19.88 9.03 3.26
N VAL A 162 19.29 7.91 3.68
CA VAL A 162 18.60 7.87 4.97
C VAL A 162 19.60 7.43 6.03
N LYS A 163 19.73 8.21 7.12
CA LYS A 163 20.50 7.79 8.29
C LYS A 163 19.84 6.55 8.88
N ASN A 164 20.31 5.39 8.44
CA ASN A 164 19.76 4.12 8.86
C ASN A 164 20.44 3.70 10.16
N SER A 165 19.64 3.11 11.07
CA SER A 165 20.15 2.22 12.11
C SER A 165 19.79 0.81 11.63
N PRO A 166 20.65 0.14 10.84
CA PRO A 166 20.33 -1.14 10.21
C PRO A 166 19.85 -2.17 11.24
N ASP A 167 20.48 -2.20 12.41
CA ASP A 167 20.13 -3.10 13.51
C ASP A 167 18.70 -2.87 14.02
N ARG A 168 18.25 -1.62 14.07
CA ARG A 168 16.89 -1.28 14.50
C ARG A 168 15.85 -1.75 13.49
N ILE A 169 16.12 -1.54 12.20
CA ILE A 169 15.23 -1.96 11.13
C ILE A 169 15.18 -3.50 11.05
N GLN A 170 16.33 -4.16 11.18
CA GLN A 170 16.41 -5.62 11.25
C GLN A 170 15.65 -6.18 12.46
N GLY A 171 15.75 -5.53 13.63
CA GLY A 171 14.97 -5.89 14.81
C GLY A 171 13.45 -5.81 14.56
N TRP A 172 12.98 -4.74 13.92
CA TRP A 172 11.57 -4.61 13.54
C TRP A 172 11.13 -5.66 12.51
N LEU A 173 11.96 -5.95 11.51
CA LEU A 173 11.68 -7.01 10.53
C LEU A 173 11.61 -8.39 11.19
N ALA A 174 12.49 -8.67 12.16
CA ALA A 174 12.45 -9.90 12.93
C ALA A 174 11.18 -10.02 13.78
N GLU A 175 10.73 -8.92 14.39
CA GLU A 175 9.48 -8.87 15.14
C GLU A 175 8.26 -9.15 14.24
N LEU A 176 8.17 -8.47 13.10
CA LEU A 176 7.08 -8.66 12.13
C LEU A 176 7.06 -10.09 11.57
N ASN A 177 8.24 -10.65 11.25
CA ASN A 177 8.35 -12.06 10.86
C ASN A 177 7.90 -12.99 11.97
N ARG A 178 8.20 -12.70 13.24
CA ARG A 178 7.73 -13.53 14.35
C ARG A 178 6.21 -13.49 14.45
N HIS A 179 5.58 -12.33 14.30
CA HIS A 179 4.13 -12.25 14.30
C HIS A 179 3.47 -12.97 13.12
N TYR A 180 4.13 -12.99 11.96
CA TYR A 180 3.61 -13.64 10.76
C TYR A 180 3.84 -15.16 10.75
N TYR A 181 4.99 -15.63 11.21
CA TYR A 181 5.36 -17.06 11.20
C TYR A 181 5.15 -17.76 12.55
N ALA A 182 4.78 -17.05 13.61
CA ALA A 182 4.38 -17.70 14.85
C ALA A 182 3.11 -18.53 14.57
N PRO A 183 3.09 -19.81 14.96
CA PRO A 183 1.85 -20.58 14.92
C PRO A 183 0.81 -19.83 15.73
N ALA A 184 -0.39 -19.66 15.17
CA ALA A 184 -1.52 -19.11 15.90
C ALA A 184 -1.60 -19.85 17.23
N LEU A 185 -1.51 -19.12 18.34
CA LEU A 185 -1.73 -19.71 19.65
C LEU A 185 -3.13 -20.32 19.60
N SER A 186 -3.17 -21.66 19.66
CA SER A 186 -4.40 -22.43 19.59
C SER A 186 -5.42 -21.80 20.53
N PRO A 187 -6.67 -21.55 20.10
CA PRO A 187 -7.67 -20.95 20.97
C PRO A 187 -7.72 -21.73 22.27
N SER A 188 -7.48 -21.00 23.35
CA SER A 188 -7.34 -21.51 24.71
C SER A 188 -8.40 -22.56 25.01
N ALA A 189 -7.99 -23.69 25.58
CA ALA A 189 -8.84 -24.75 26.13
C ALA A 189 -9.77 -24.29 27.29
N ALA A 190 -10.00 -22.99 27.45
CA ALA A 190 -10.86 -22.38 28.45
C ALA A 190 -12.37 -22.65 28.25
N ALA A 191 -12.78 -23.28 27.14
CA ALA A 191 -14.16 -23.72 26.94
C ALA A 191 -14.47 -25.13 27.50
N ALA A 192 -13.47 -25.91 27.94
CA ALA A 192 -13.69 -27.28 28.43
C ALA A 192 -14.06 -27.37 29.93
N GLY A 193 -14.41 -26.25 30.58
CA GLY A 193 -14.54 -26.17 32.04
C GLY A 193 -15.86 -25.62 32.57
N ARG A 194 -16.98 -25.76 31.83
CA ARG A 194 -18.33 -25.48 32.37
C ARG A 194 -19.24 -26.68 32.12
N ASN A 195 -19.16 -27.65 33.01
CA ASN A 195 -20.24 -28.61 33.29
C ASN A 195 -20.85 -28.26 34.64
#